data_AF-F2L3G6-F1
#
_entry.id   AF-F2L3G6-F1
#
_cell.length_a   1.000
_cell.length_b   1.000
_cell.length_c   1.000
_cell.angle_alpha   90.00
_cell.angle_beta   90.00
_cell.angle_gamma   90.00
#
_symmetry.space_group_name_H-M   'P 1'
#
loop_
_entity.id
_entity.type
_entity.pdbx_description
1 polymer ?
#
loop_
_entity_poly.entity_id
_entity_poly.type
_entity_poly.pdbx_seq_one_letter_code
_entity_poly.pdbx_strand_id
1 'polypeptide(L)'
;MANGSTANPAPLGLSGFALTTLVLSSFNAGLLSGQGVPVVLGLAAFYGGLAQLVAGILEYFKGNTFGYVAFFTYGAFWEWFYLTVAFFPQSLPYVPIVLWAFGIFTFVMWIGTFRANAALFVVFLLLWITFFLLAAGATVAGGYVGILTALAAWYTAFAQVLAEMWGKPAGAFLGPPPVKPKK
;
A
#
# COMPACT_ATOMS: atom_id res chain seq x y z
N MET A 1 30.44 -7.25 -11.29
CA MET A 1 29.31 -6.37 -10.92
C MET A 1 28.15 -7.28 -10.50
N ALA A 2 27.83 -7.26 -9.20
CA ALA A 2 26.78 -8.02 -8.48
C ALA A 2 26.55 -9.50 -8.88
N ASN A 3 27.36 -10.40 -8.31
CA ASN A 3 27.03 -11.82 -8.16
C ASN A 3 26.32 -12.00 -6.79
N GLY A 4 25.06 -12.46 -6.80
CA GLY A 4 24.24 -12.75 -5.61
C GLY A 4 22.95 -11.93 -5.56
N SER A 5 21.78 -12.58 -5.64
CA SER A 5 20.46 -11.95 -5.65
C SER A 5 20.18 -11.19 -4.36
N THR A 6 19.99 -9.87 -4.42
CA THR A 6 19.54 -9.08 -3.28
C THR A 6 18.08 -9.41 -2.91
N ALA A 7 17.74 -9.31 -1.62
CA ALA A 7 16.40 -9.61 -1.09
C ALA A 7 15.28 -8.86 -1.82
N ASN A 8 14.10 -9.46 -1.97
CA ASN A 8 12.93 -8.81 -2.54
C ASN A 8 12.34 -7.77 -1.56
N PRO A 9 12.33 -6.47 -1.88
CA PRO A 9 11.79 -5.45 -0.98
C PRO A 9 10.25 -5.34 -1.04
N ALA A 10 9.59 -5.86 -2.09
CA ALA A 10 8.15 -5.72 -2.26
C ALA A 10 7.31 -6.23 -1.08
N PRO A 11 7.60 -7.39 -0.45
CA PRO A 11 6.84 -7.84 0.71
C PRO A 11 6.94 -6.90 1.91
N LEU A 12 8.07 -6.21 2.10
CA LEU A 12 8.23 -5.22 3.17
C LEU A 12 7.29 -4.03 2.93
N GLY A 13 7.33 -3.47 1.71
CA GLY A 13 6.49 -2.33 1.35
C GLY A 13 5.00 -2.65 1.42
N LEU A 14 4.59 -3.81 0.88
CA LEU A 14 3.20 -4.28 0.94
C LEU A 14 2.72 -4.56 2.37
N SER A 15 3.58 -5.10 3.24
CA SER A 15 3.21 -5.39 4.63
C SER A 15 3.10 -4.12 5.48
N GLY A 16 3.99 -3.15 5.27
CA GLY A 16 3.90 -1.81 5.88
C GLY A 16 2.59 -1.12 5.53
N PHE A 17 2.29 -1.09 4.24
CA PHE A 17 1.03 -0.58 3.72
C PHE A 17 -0.19 -1.31 4.32
N ALA A 18 -0.20 -2.65 4.27
CA ALA A 18 -1.34 -3.46 4.68
C ALA A 18 -1.67 -3.28 6.15
N LEU A 19 -0.69 -3.38 7.05
CA LEU A 19 -0.94 -3.24 8.49
C LEU A 19 -1.50 -1.86 8.82
N THR A 20 -0.88 -0.81 8.29
CA THR A 20 -1.29 0.57 8.56
C THR A 20 -2.69 0.86 7.99
N THR A 21 -2.97 0.38 6.78
CA THR A 21 -4.28 0.48 6.13
C THR A 21 -5.35 -0.25 6.93
N LEU A 22 -5.09 -1.49 7.38
CA LEU A 22 -6.05 -2.30 8.12
C LEU A 22 -6.49 -1.61 9.41
N VAL A 23 -5.52 -1.10 10.18
CA VAL A 23 -5.81 -0.45 11.47
C VAL A 23 -6.61 0.83 11.25
N LEU A 24 -6.18 1.71 10.33
CA LEU A 24 -6.95 2.94 10.02
C LEU A 24 -8.35 2.62 9.50
N SER A 25 -8.45 1.64 8.60
CA SER A 25 -9.70 1.27 7.96
C SER A 25 -10.68 0.62 8.94
N SER A 26 -10.19 -0.03 9.99
CA SER A 26 -11.03 -0.57 11.08
C SER A 26 -11.72 0.54 11.87
N PHE A 27 -11.06 1.68 12.08
CA PHE A 27 -11.69 2.87 12.65
C PHE A 27 -12.68 3.51 11.65
N ASN A 28 -12.28 3.66 10.38
CA ASN A 28 -13.17 4.22 9.35
C ASN A 28 -14.46 3.41 9.17
N ALA A 29 -14.36 2.08 9.27
CA ALA A 29 -15.50 1.15 9.19
C ALA A 29 -16.39 1.18 10.44
N GLY A 30 -16.01 1.89 11.50
CA GLY A 30 -16.74 1.93 12.76
C GLY A 30 -16.63 0.65 13.60
N LEU A 31 -15.65 -0.22 13.33
CA LEU A 31 -15.42 -1.45 14.09
C LEU A 31 -14.76 -1.19 15.45
N LEU A 32 -14.09 -0.04 15.58
CA LEU A 32 -13.38 0.39 16.79
C LEU A 32 -13.81 1.80 17.18
N SER A 33 -13.76 2.12 18.48
CA SER A 33 -14.03 3.48 18.98
C SER A 33 -13.01 4.48 18.43
N GLY A 34 -13.50 5.64 17.96
CA GLY A 34 -12.65 6.70 17.40
C GLY A 34 -11.59 7.26 18.35
N GLN A 35 -11.73 7.05 19.67
CA GLN A 35 -10.72 7.45 20.66
C GLN A 35 -9.36 6.74 20.44
N GLY A 36 -9.35 5.58 19.76
CA GLY A 36 -8.15 4.80 19.49
C GLY A 36 -7.38 5.19 18.22
N VAL A 37 -7.89 6.11 17.40
CA VAL A 37 -7.27 6.47 16.10
C VAL A 37 -5.77 6.84 16.19
N PRO A 38 -5.28 7.53 17.25
CA PRO A 38 -3.86 7.84 17.37
C PRO A 38 -2.91 6.62 17.34
N VAL A 39 -3.40 5.40 17.62
CA VAL A 39 -2.59 4.18 17.52
C VAL A 39 -2.04 3.95 16.11
N VAL A 40 -2.73 4.47 15.08
CA VAL A 40 -2.31 4.40 13.67
C VAL A 40 -1.04 5.23 13.43
N LEU A 41 -0.81 6.30 14.20
CA LEU A 41 0.26 7.26 13.92
C LEU A 41 1.66 6.64 13.98
N GLY A 42 1.89 5.72 14.92
CA GLY A 42 3.17 4.99 14.98
C GLY A 42 3.38 4.09 13.76
N LEU A 43 2.32 3.44 13.28
CA LEU A 43 2.38 2.62 12.05
C LEU A 43 2.59 3.50 10.82
N ALA A 44 1.89 4.64 10.73
CA ALA A 44 2.03 5.60 9.65
C ALA A 44 3.45 6.18 9.58
N ALA A 45 4.08 6.49 10.71
CA ALA A 45 5.45 7.01 10.73
C ALA A 45 6.50 5.93 10.40
N PHE A 46 6.39 4.72 10.94
CA PHE A 46 7.52 3.78 10.88
C PHE A 46 7.35 2.63 9.90
N TYR A 47 6.12 2.17 9.65
CA TYR A 47 5.90 0.96 8.87
C TYR A 47 5.19 1.23 7.54
N GLY A 48 4.01 1.85 7.58
CA GLY A 48 3.37 2.40 6.39
C GLY A 48 4.19 3.52 5.76
N GLY A 49 4.89 4.33 6.56
CA GLY A 49 5.76 5.42 6.09
C GLY A 49 7.17 4.95 5.80
N LEU A 50 8.06 5.06 6.78
CA LEU A 50 9.49 4.83 6.63
C LEU A 50 9.87 3.48 6.01
N ALA A 51 9.36 2.35 6.51
CA ALA A 51 9.71 1.04 5.94
C ALA A 51 9.23 0.90 4.49
N GLN A 52 8.09 1.48 4.14
CA GLN A 52 7.57 1.48 2.78
C GLN A 52 8.38 2.41 1.85
N LEU A 53 8.83 3.57 2.33
CA LEU A 53 9.77 4.45 1.63
C LEU A 53 11.08 3.73 1.32
N VAL A 54 11.64 3.02 2.31
CA VAL A 54 12.86 2.22 2.14
C VAL A 54 12.63 1.11 1.12
N ALA A 55 11.49 0.40 1.17
CA ALA A 55 11.15 -0.60 0.15
C ALA A 55 11.12 0.01 -1.27
N GLY A 56 10.57 1.22 -1.42
CA GLY A 56 10.61 1.97 -2.68
C GLY A 56 12.02 2.25 -3.16
N ILE A 57 12.88 2.80 -2.29
CA ILE A 57 14.30 3.05 -2.61
C ILE A 57 15.01 1.76 -3.06
N LEU A 58 14.73 0.63 -2.40
CA LEU A 58 15.31 -0.66 -2.77
C LEU A 58 14.79 -1.18 -4.12
N GLU A 59 13.54 -0.91 -4.49
CA GLU A 59 13.01 -1.23 -5.82
C GLU A 59 13.69 -0.41 -6.94
N TYR A 60 14.09 0.83 -6.66
CA TYR A 60 14.87 1.64 -7.61
C TYR A 60 16.19 0.95 -7.98
N PHE A 61 16.92 0.45 -6.97
CA PHE A 61 18.16 -0.31 -7.20
C PHE A 61 17.94 -1.66 -7.91
N LYS A 62 16.70 -2.17 -7.94
CA LYS A 62 16.30 -3.37 -8.69
C LYS A 62 15.82 -3.08 -10.11
N GLY A 63 15.70 -1.80 -10.50
CA GLY A 63 15.17 -1.40 -11.80
C GLY A 63 13.66 -1.65 -11.95
N ASN A 64 12.93 -1.75 -10.83
CA ASN A 64 11.48 -1.92 -10.83
C ASN A 64 10.79 -0.56 -10.66
N THR A 65 10.54 0.13 -11.77
CA THR A 65 9.91 1.47 -11.76
C THR A 65 8.54 1.47 -11.10
N PHE A 66 7.71 0.45 -11.35
CA PHE A 66 6.38 0.37 -10.74
C PHE A 66 6.48 0.27 -9.22
N GLY A 67 7.30 -0.66 -8.72
CA GLY A 67 7.52 -0.85 -7.29
C GLY A 67 8.10 0.38 -6.61
N TYR A 68 9.09 1.02 -7.24
CA TYR A 68 9.68 2.26 -6.75
C TYR A 68 8.62 3.35 -6.57
N VAL A 69 7.89 3.67 -7.65
CA VAL A 69 6.88 4.74 -7.64
C VAL A 69 5.76 4.39 -6.66
N ALA A 70 5.25 3.17 -6.68
CA ALA A 70 4.18 2.75 -5.77
C ALA A 70 4.60 2.85 -4.29
N PHE A 71 5.66 2.16 -3.88
CA PHE A 71 6.03 2.10 -2.47
C PHE A 71 6.53 3.44 -1.95
N PHE A 72 7.29 4.19 -2.74
CA PHE A 72 7.76 5.50 -2.31
C PHE A 72 6.60 6.49 -2.15
N THR A 73 5.67 6.53 -3.11
CA THR A 73 4.51 7.44 -3.05
C THR A 73 3.58 7.10 -1.89
N TYR A 74 3.25 5.83 -1.65
CA TYR A 74 2.38 5.47 -0.51
C TYR A 74 3.11 5.53 0.85
N GLY A 75 4.43 5.34 0.87
CA GLY A 75 5.23 5.67 2.05
C GLY A 75 5.15 7.15 2.40
N ALA A 76 5.32 8.02 1.40
CA ALA A 76 5.17 9.46 1.58
C ALA A 76 3.73 9.87 1.95
N PHE A 77 2.70 9.16 1.46
CA PHE A 77 1.32 9.33 1.91
C PHE A 77 1.18 9.11 3.41
N TRP A 78 1.75 8.04 3.93
CA TRP A 78 1.65 7.72 5.36
C TRP A 78 2.43 8.71 6.23
N GLU A 79 3.60 9.17 5.80
CA GLU A 79 4.33 10.24 6.46
C GLU A 79 3.54 11.56 6.46
N TRP A 80 2.93 11.91 5.32
CA TRP A 80 2.06 13.08 5.21
C TRP A 80 0.85 12.97 6.14
N PHE A 81 0.21 11.80 6.20
CA PHE A 81 -0.93 11.53 7.09
C PHE A 81 -0.53 11.66 8.55
N TYR A 82 0.59 11.03 8.94
CA TYR A 82 1.17 11.14 10.27
C TYR A 82 1.39 12.61 10.66
N LEU A 83 2.09 13.37 9.80
CA LEU A 83 2.38 14.78 10.06
C LEU A 83 1.12 15.63 10.17
N THR A 84 0.15 15.40 9.27
CA THR A 84 -1.11 16.14 9.25
C THR A 84 -1.92 15.91 10.51
N VAL A 85 -2.07 14.66 10.96
CA VAL A 85 -2.86 14.34 12.16
C VAL A 85 -2.14 14.77 13.43
N ALA A 86 -0.82 14.55 13.52
CA ALA A 86 -0.06 14.81 14.74
C ALA A 86 0.25 16.30 14.97
N PHE A 87 0.50 17.06 13.91
CA PHE A 87 1.01 18.44 14.02
C PHE A 87 0.12 19.50 13.38
N PHE A 88 -0.81 19.10 12.50
CA PHE A 88 -1.69 20.04 11.79
C PHE A 88 -3.18 19.65 11.83
N PRO A 89 -3.77 19.39 13.02
CA PRO A 89 -5.17 18.95 13.13
C PRO A 89 -6.18 19.92 12.51
N GLN A 90 -5.87 21.21 12.42
CA GLN A 90 -6.67 22.22 11.73
C GLN A 90 -6.80 21.97 10.22
N SER A 91 -5.92 21.15 9.63
CA SER A 91 -5.92 20.80 8.21
C SER A 91 -6.82 19.61 7.88
N LEU A 92 -7.34 18.90 8.89
CA LEU A 92 -8.18 17.71 8.69
C LEU A 92 -9.41 17.93 7.79
N PRO A 93 -10.12 19.08 7.83
CA PRO A 93 -11.22 19.34 6.90
C PRO A 93 -10.81 19.34 5.42
N TYR A 94 -9.52 19.53 5.12
CA TYR A 94 -8.98 19.55 3.76
C TYR A 94 -8.35 18.22 3.33
N VAL A 95 -8.27 17.21 4.21
CA VAL A 95 -7.78 15.86 3.84
C VAL A 95 -8.49 15.26 2.61
N PRO A 96 -9.81 15.43 2.41
CA PRO A 96 -10.51 14.86 1.25
C PRO A 96 -9.92 15.21 -0.11
N ILE A 97 -9.41 16.43 -0.32
CA ILE A 97 -8.82 16.82 -1.63
C ILE A 97 -7.52 16.05 -1.90
N VAL A 98 -6.76 15.78 -0.85
CA VAL A 98 -5.52 14.98 -0.94
C VAL A 98 -5.87 13.53 -1.25
N LEU A 99 -6.86 12.95 -0.57
CA LEU A 99 -7.34 11.60 -0.87
C LEU A 99 -7.86 11.46 -2.30
N TRP A 100 -8.56 12.49 -2.80
CA TRP A 100 -9.04 12.51 -4.19
C TRP A 100 -7.89 12.52 -5.20
N ALA A 101 -6.84 13.30 -4.95
CA ALA A 101 -5.62 13.32 -5.77
C ALA A 101 -4.86 11.97 -5.74
N PHE A 102 -4.74 11.35 -4.55
CA PHE A 102 -4.20 10.00 -4.43
C PHE A 102 -5.06 8.95 -5.13
N GLY A 103 -6.39 9.12 -5.12
CA GLY A 103 -7.32 8.29 -5.88
C GLY A 103 -7.04 8.30 -7.37
N ILE A 104 -6.83 9.49 -7.96
CA ILE A 104 -6.44 9.62 -9.37
C ILE A 104 -5.10 8.93 -9.65
N PHE A 105 -4.08 9.20 -8.83
CA PHE A 105 -2.77 8.56 -8.98
C PHE A 105 -2.90 7.03 -8.93
N THR A 106 -3.65 6.51 -7.95
CA THR A 106 -3.87 5.07 -7.78
C THR A 106 -4.62 4.46 -8.96
N PHE A 107 -5.63 5.16 -9.50
CA PHE A 107 -6.39 4.71 -10.67
C PHE A 107 -5.49 4.58 -11.91
N VAL A 108 -4.58 5.55 -12.14
CA VAL A 108 -3.62 5.46 -13.24
C VAL A 108 -2.63 4.31 -13.02
N MET A 109 -2.12 4.15 -11.79
CA MET A 109 -1.25 3.02 -11.44
C MET A 109 -1.97 1.67 -11.60
N TRP A 110 -3.27 1.60 -11.30
CA TRP A 110 -4.10 0.41 -11.49
C TRP A 110 -4.15 -0.01 -12.96
N ILE A 111 -4.29 0.93 -13.91
CA ILE A 111 -4.22 0.62 -15.35
C ILE A 111 -2.87 -0.05 -15.69
N GLY A 112 -1.77 0.40 -15.07
CA GLY A 112 -0.45 -0.21 -15.20
C GLY A 112 -0.38 -1.67 -14.73
N THR A 113 -1.29 -2.10 -13.85
CA THR A 113 -1.36 -3.48 -13.32
C THR A 113 -2.06 -4.47 -14.25
N PHE A 114 -2.64 -4.04 -15.37
CA PHE A 114 -3.37 -4.94 -16.28
C PHE A 114 -2.49 -6.03 -16.91
N ARG A 115 -1.17 -5.80 -16.94
CA ARG A 115 -0.16 -6.77 -17.37
C ARG A 115 0.68 -7.32 -16.20
N ALA A 116 0.29 -7.03 -14.96
CA ALA A 116 0.92 -7.56 -13.76
C ALA A 116 0.19 -8.83 -13.28
N ASN A 117 0.58 -9.33 -12.10
CA ASN A 117 -0.15 -10.45 -11.47
C ASN A 117 -1.52 -9.99 -10.93
N ALA A 118 -2.48 -10.92 -10.90
CA ALA A 118 -3.86 -10.64 -10.49
C ALA A 118 -3.96 -10.12 -9.04
N ALA A 119 -3.07 -10.56 -8.15
CA ALA A 119 -3.07 -10.08 -6.76
C ALA A 119 -2.78 -8.58 -6.68
N LEU A 120 -1.76 -8.10 -7.40
CA LEU A 120 -1.42 -6.69 -7.47
C LEU A 120 -2.52 -5.85 -8.14
N PHE A 121 -3.16 -6.40 -9.18
CA PHE A 121 -4.34 -5.78 -9.80
C PHE A 121 -5.47 -5.56 -8.78
N VAL A 122 -5.78 -6.56 -7.96
CA VAL A 122 -6.82 -6.48 -6.94
C VAL A 122 -6.46 -5.44 -5.86
N VAL A 123 -5.20 -5.40 -5.42
CA VAL A 123 -4.73 -4.39 -4.45
C VAL A 123 -5.01 -2.98 -4.96
N PHE A 124 -4.58 -2.67 -6.18
CA PHE A 124 -4.75 -1.33 -6.74
C PHE A 124 -6.21 -1.01 -7.08
N LEU A 125 -6.99 -1.99 -7.54
CA LEU A 125 -8.43 -1.84 -7.78
C LEU A 125 -9.15 -1.39 -6.51
N LEU A 126 -8.92 -2.12 -5.41
CA LEU A 126 -9.56 -1.81 -4.14
C LEU A 126 -9.04 -0.48 -3.57
N LEU A 127 -7.74 -0.19 -3.71
CA LEU A 127 -7.13 1.01 -3.15
C LEU A 127 -7.68 2.29 -3.78
N TRP A 128 -7.82 2.36 -5.11
CA TRP A 128 -8.33 3.59 -5.73
C TRP A 128 -9.80 3.82 -5.32
N ILE A 129 -10.61 2.75 -5.24
CA ILE A 129 -11.99 2.83 -4.74
C ILE A 129 -12.02 3.33 -3.29
N THR A 130 -11.16 2.78 -2.42
CA THR A 130 -11.01 3.23 -1.03
C THR A 130 -10.74 4.74 -0.96
N PHE A 131 -9.79 5.24 -1.74
CA PHE A 131 -9.47 6.68 -1.76
C PHE A 131 -10.67 7.55 -2.14
N PHE A 132 -11.41 7.21 -3.20
CA PHE A 132 -12.57 8.01 -3.61
C PHE A 132 -13.73 7.92 -2.62
N LEU A 133 -13.99 6.75 -2.02
CA LEU A 133 -15.02 6.61 -0.99
C LEU A 133 -14.71 7.49 0.22
N LEU A 134 -13.45 7.46 0.71
CA LEU A 134 -13.03 8.29 1.82
C LEU A 134 -13.05 9.78 1.46
N ALA A 135 -12.60 10.15 0.25
CA ALA A 135 -12.64 11.53 -0.23
C ALA A 135 -14.08 12.07 -0.37
N ALA A 136 -15.04 11.22 -0.73
CA ALA A 136 -16.45 11.59 -0.83
C ALA A 136 -17.18 11.65 0.53
N GLY A 137 -16.49 11.35 1.63
CA GLY A 137 -17.09 11.29 2.97
C GLY A 137 -17.88 10.02 3.25
N ALA A 138 -17.83 9.01 2.36
CA ALA A 138 -18.42 7.70 2.57
C ALA A 138 -17.53 6.83 3.48
N THR A 139 -17.20 7.34 4.67
CA THR A 139 -16.13 6.83 5.55
C THR A 139 -16.31 5.35 5.92
N VAL A 140 -17.53 4.92 6.26
CA VAL A 140 -17.80 3.52 6.62
C VAL A 140 -17.57 2.57 5.44
N ALA A 141 -18.09 2.92 4.27
CA ALA A 141 -17.87 2.14 3.06
C ALA A 141 -16.38 2.11 2.67
N GLY A 142 -15.72 3.27 2.72
CA GLY A 142 -14.28 3.36 2.48
C GLY A 142 -13.45 2.55 3.48
N GLY A 143 -13.89 2.46 4.74
CA GLY A 143 -13.28 1.60 5.75
C GLY A 143 -13.37 0.12 5.40
N TYR A 144 -14.54 -0.38 5.02
CA TYR A 144 -14.66 -1.78 4.61
C TYR A 144 -13.83 -2.10 3.36
N VAL A 145 -13.86 -1.24 2.34
CA VAL A 145 -13.03 -1.45 1.14
C VAL A 145 -11.53 -1.36 1.49
N GLY A 146 -11.13 -0.46 2.39
CA GLY A 146 -9.75 -0.35 2.87
C GLY A 146 -9.27 -1.58 3.62
N ILE A 147 -10.13 -2.22 4.43
CA ILE A 147 -9.84 -3.52 5.04
C ILE A 147 -9.59 -4.58 3.96
N LEU A 148 -10.43 -4.65 2.93
CA LEU A 148 -10.23 -5.59 1.81
C LEU A 148 -8.93 -5.29 1.06
N THR A 149 -8.60 -4.00 0.84
CA THR A 149 -7.33 -3.57 0.25
C THR A 149 -6.14 -4.09 1.06
N ALA A 150 -6.17 -3.93 2.39
CA ALA A 150 -5.11 -4.39 3.28
C ALA A 150 -4.92 -5.92 3.22
N LEU A 151 -6.02 -6.67 3.24
CA LEU A 151 -5.98 -8.14 3.15
C LEU A 151 -5.40 -8.60 1.80
N ALA A 152 -5.78 -7.95 0.69
CA ALA A 152 -5.21 -8.23 -0.63
C ALA A 152 -3.70 -7.92 -0.69
N ALA A 153 -3.26 -6.84 -0.04
CA ALA A 153 -1.85 -6.47 0.00
C ALA A 153 -1.01 -7.45 0.83
N TRP A 154 -1.49 -7.87 2.00
CA TRP A 154 -0.84 -8.92 2.77
C TRP A 154 -0.84 -10.27 2.06
N TYR A 155 -1.95 -10.65 1.42
CA TYR A 155 -1.96 -11.84 0.58
C TYR A 155 -0.84 -11.78 -0.47
N THR A 156 -0.69 -10.64 -1.16
CA THR A 156 0.36 -10.43 -2.16
C THR A 156 1.76 -10.47 -1.55
N ALA A 157 1.96 -9.93 -0.34
CA ALA A 157 3.22 -9.93 0.37
C ALA A 157 3.63 -11.34 0.85
N PHE A 158 2.73 -12.01 1.57
CA PHE A 158 3.00 -13.33 2.15
C PHE A 158 3.14 -14.39 1.08
N ALA A 159 2.38 -14.31 -0.01
CA ALA A 159 2.54 -15.21 -1.13
C ALA A 159 3.96 -15.12 -1.74
N GLN A 160 4.57 -13.92 -1.78
CA GLN A 160 5.97 -13.76 -2.22
C GLN A 160 6.97 -14.31 -1.20
N VAL A 161 6.80 -14.01 0.09
CA VAL A 161 7.70 -14.51 1.15
C VAL A 161 7.66 -16.03 1.23
N LEU A 162 6.46 -16.62 1.24
CA LEU A 162 6.29 -18.07 1.29
C LEU A 162 6.80 -18.75 0.03
N ALA A 163 6.64 -18.14 -1.14
CA ALA A 163 7.19 -18.70 -2.37
C ALA A 163 8.72 -18.77 -2.34
N GLU A 164 9.38 -17.75 -1.80
CA GLU A 164 10.83 -17.73 -1.59
C GLU A 164 11.26 -18.78 -0.56
N MET A 165 10.56 -18.86 0.58
CA MET A 165 10.86 -19.82 1.65
C MET A 165 10.63 -21.28 1.24
N TRP A 166 9.64 -21.56 0.38
CA TRP A 166 9.30 -22.91 -0.07
C TRP A 166 9.97 -23.31 -1.38
N GLY A 167 10.63 -22.39 -2.07
CA GLY A 167 11.24 -22.64 -3.38
C GLY A 167 10.24 -22.99 -4.49
N LYS A 168 8.96 -22.68 -4.31
CA LYS A 168 7.87 -22.95 -5.27
C LYS A 168 6.77 -21.89 -5.14
N PRO A 169 5.95 -21.64 -6.18
CA PRO A 169 4.86 -20.66 -6.07
C PRO A 169 3.94 -20.93 -4.88
N ALA A 170 3.64 -19.87 -4.12
CA ALA A 170 2.66 -19.87 -3.03
C ALA A 170 1.52 -18.92 -3.38
N GLY A 171 0.27 -19.38 -3.27
CA GLY A 171 -0.94 -18.61 -3.62
C GLY A 171 -1.38 -18.76 -5.09
N ALA A 172 -2.68 -18.92 -5.31
CA ALA A 172 -3.27 -19.23 -6.62
C ALA A 172 -3.14 -18.10 -7.67
N PHE A 173 -2.95 -16.86 -7.21
CA PHE A 173 -2.99 -15.66 -8.05
C PHE A 173 -1.63 -14.98 -8.29
N LEU A 174 -0.55 -15.49 -7.68
CA LEU A 174 0.80 -15.09 -8.04
C LEU A 174 1.17 -15.82 -9.34
N GLY A 175 0.78 -15.24 -10.47
CA GLY A 175 1.36 -15.60 -11.76
C GLY A 175 2.89 -15.45 -11.75
N PRO A 176 3.62 -15.98 -12.75
CA PRO A 176 5.06 -15.80 -12.83
C PRO A 176 5.42 -14.30 -12.75
N PRO A 177 6.57 -13.96 -12.14
CA PRO A 177 6.98 -12.57 -11.99
C PRO A 177 6.95 -11.85 -13.35
N PRO A 178 6.63 -10.54 -13.37
CA PRO A 178 6.58 -9.77 -14.62
C PRO A 178 7.87 -10.00 -15.40
N VAL A 179 7.73 -10.40 -16.66
CA VAL A 179 8.86 -10.62 -17.56
C VAL A 179 9.72 -9.37 -17.53
N LYS A 180 10.99 -9.51 -17.11
CA LYS A 180 11.94 -8.38 -17.10
C LYS A 180 11.87 -7.71 -18.47
N PRO A 181 11.73 -6.38 -18.55
CA PRO A 181 11.84 -5.70 -19.83
C PRO A 181 13.14 -6.15 -20.48
N LYS A 182 13.05 -6.64 -21.72
CA LYS A 182 14.25 -6.96 -22.51
C LYS A 182 15.06 -5.67 -22.57
N LYS A 183 16.30 -5.74 -22.08
CA LYS A 183 17.29 -4.70 -22.32
C LYS A 183 17.52 -4.55 -23.82
#